data_AF-A0A0U0ZT38-F1
#
_entry.id   AF-A0A0U0ZT38-F1
#
_cell.length_a   1.000
_cell.length_b   1.000
_cell.length_c   1.000
_cell.angle_alpha   90.00
_cell.angle_beta   90.00
_cell.angle_gamma   90.00
#
_symmetry.space_group_name_H-M   'P 1'
#
loop_
_entity.id
_entity.type
_entity.pdbx_description
1 polymer ?
#
loop_
_entity_poly.entity_id
_entity_poly.type
_entity_poly.pdbx_seq_one_letter_code
_entity_poly.pdbx_strand_id
1 'polypeptide(L)'
;MQITETSNCVKGPTVIFIDRGIRGEAQVVVAATEMPSVRTFNHDRIPALIAPYLTVRFSSLHINGKDYSDSHASYSPERSTHPTRQRNVLTDSGIQPVGYRTHINNTGFTGNAHAKICTLLPLLADRYFTADASKAALLSYADTRIDAAQKALDAAQESLAAARHKHQSIANLTPPKGKSS
;
A
#
# COMPACT_ATOMS: atom_id res chain seq x y z
N MET A 1 18.00 4.79 19.83
CA MET A 1 17.43 3.54 19.30
C MET A 1 18.47 2.72 18.55
N GLN A 2 18.65 1.46 18.94
CA GLN A 2 19.44 0.47 18.20
C GLN A 2 18.51 -0.39 17.35
N ILE A 3 18.87 -0.62 16.08
CA ILE A 3 18.13 -1.45 15.14
C ILE A 3 19.12 -2.45 14.51
N THR A 4 18.84 -3.74 14.70
CA THR A 4 19.67 -4.84 14.20
C THR A 4 18.83 -5.71 13.27
N GLU A 5 19.35 -5.99 12.08
CA GLU A 5 18.73 -6.95 11.14
C GLU A 5 19.11 -8.37 11.54
N THR A 6 18.11 -9.25 11.66
CA THR A 6 18.32 -10.65 12.06
C THR A 6 18.04 -11.64 10.94
N SER A 7 17.31 -11.22 9.90
CA SER A 7 17.19 -11.98 8.67
C SER A 7 16.84 -11.05 7.51
N ASN A 8 17.26 -11.44 6.31
CA ASN A 8 16.84 -10.81 5.07
C ASN A 8 16.11 -11.88 4.24
N CYS A 9 14.79 -11.90 4.32
CA CYS A 9 13.96 -12.86 3.60
C CYS A 9 13.16 -12.17 2.48
N VAL A 10 12.63 -12.96 1.55
CA VAL A 10 11.83 -12.45 0.40
C VAL A 10 10.64 -11.60 0.85
N LYS A 11 10.13 -11.80 2.07
CA LYS A 11 9.01 -11.05 2.65
C LYS A 11 9.44 -9.74 3.35
N GLY A 12 10.70 -9.33 3.20
CA GLY A 12 11.31 -8.17 3.85
C GLY A 12 12.17 -8.54 5.07
N PRO A 13 13.04 -7.63 5.53
CA PRO A 13 13.94 -7.91 6.64
C PRO A 13 13.18 -8.00 7.97
N THR A 14 13.62 -8.92 8.81
CA THR A 14 13.24 -8.94 10.23
C THR A 14 14.24 -8.14 11.02
N VAL A 15 13.74 -7.23 11.85
CA VAL A 15 14.53 -6.32 12.67
C VAL A 15 14.22 -6.52 14.14
N ILE A 16 15.27 -6.49 14.96
CA ILE A 16 15.16 -6.31 16.40
C ILE A 16 15.49 -4.85 16.69
N PHE A 17 14.63 -4.18 17.44
CA PHE A 17 14.84 -2.81 17.89
C PHE A 17 14.82 -2.74 19.41
N ILE A 18 15.77 -1.97 19.96
CA ILE A 18 15.90 -1.78 21.41
C ILE A 18 16.19 -0.30 21.67
N ASP A 19 15.41 0.30 22.55
CA ASP A 19 15.63 1.62 23.11
C ASP A 19 15.04 1.73 24.52
N ARG A 20 15.28 2.84 25.21
CA ARG A 20 14.68 3.10 26.52
C ARG A 20 13.15 3.05 26.42
N GLY A 21 12.56 2.06 27.09
CA GLY A 21 11.11 1.88 27.18
C GLY A 21 10.46 1.28 25.93
N ILE A 22 11.22 0.79 24.96
CA ILE A 22 10.68 0.05 23.82
C ILE A 22 11.66 -1.05 23.39
N ARG A 23 11.16 -2.27 23.24
CA ARG A 23 11.89 -3.36 22.60
C ARG A 23 10.94 -4.23 21.80
N GLY A 24 11.44 -4.85 20.75
CA GLY A 24 10.62 -5.77 19.98
C GLY A 24 11.33 -6.30 18.76
N GLU A 25 10.60 -7.15 18.07
CA GLU A 25 10.96 -7.75 16.81
C GLU A 25 9.84 -7.49 15.81
N ALA A 26 10.20 -7.12 14.59
CA ALA A 26 9.23 -6.86 13.56
C ALA A 26 9.73 -7.24 12.17
N GLN A 27 8.78 -7.61 11.32
CA GLN A 27 8.99 -7.67 9.88
C GLN A 27 8.71 -6.31 9.26
N VAL A 28 9.64 -5.83 8.44
CA VAL A 28 9.51 -4.58 7.70
C VAL A 28 9.24 -4.89 6.23
N VAL A 29 8.19 -4.29 5.68
CA VAL A 29 7.79 -4.45 4.28
C VAL A 29 7.69 -3.09 3.62
N VAL A 30 8.34 -2.93 2.47
CA VAL A 30 8.16 -1.77 1.59
C VAL A 30 7.26 -2.21 0.44
N ALA A 31 6.18 -1.46 0.23
CA ALA A 31 5.22 -1.68 -0.86
C ALA A 31 4.83 -0.33 -1.45
N ALA A 32 4.07 -0.30 -2.55
CA ALA A 32 3.61 0.94 -3.15
C ALA A 32 2.09 1.04 -3.13
N THR A 33 1.59 2.27 -3.06
CA THR A 33 0.15 2.56 -3.00
C THR A 33 -0.17 3.75 -3.89
N GLU A 34 -1.36 3.73 -4.49
CA GLU A 34 -1.89 4.87 -5.23
C GLU A 34 -2.44 5.91 -4.28
N MET A 35 -1.98 7.14 -4.48
CA MET A 35 -2.51 8.32 -3.85
C MET A 35 -3.42 9.04 -4.85
N PRO A 36 -4.73 9.13 -4.58
CA PRO A 36 -5.64 9.80 -5.50
C PRO A 36 -5.28 11.28 -5.64
N SER A 37 -5.71 11.89 -6.74
CA SER A 37 -5.57 13.34 -6.91
C SER A 37 -6.41 14.07 -5.86
N VAL A 38 -5.87 15.13 -5.26
CA VAL A 38 -6.56 15.88 -4.21
C VAL A 38 -6.63 17.35 -4.59
N ARG A 39 -7.75 17.99 -4.28
CA ARG A 39 -7.92 19.44 -4.44
C ARG A 39 -7.43 20.14 -3.18
N THR A 40 -6.59 21.15 -3.35
CA THR A 40 -6.10 21.98 -2.24
C THR A 40 -7.13 23.07 -1.89
N PHE A 41 -6.92 23.72 -0.75
CA PHE A 41 -7.72 24.89 -0.34
C PHE A 41 -7.64 26.05 -1.35
N ASN A 42 -6.54 26.17 -2.10
CA ASN A 42 -6.34 27.19 -3.14
C ASN A 42 -6.93 26.77 -4.51
N HIS A 43 -7.77 25.74 -4.55
CA HIS A 43 -8.34 25.14 -5.76
C HIS A 43 -7.35 24.49 -6.73
N ASP A 44 -6.04 24.51 -6.43
CA ASP A 44 -5.04 23.74 -7.18
C ASP A 44 -5.27 22.24 -7.04
N ARG A 45 -5.00 21.49 -8.10
CA ARG A 45 -5.10 20.03 -8.12
C ARG A 45 -3.71 19.42 -7.98
N ILE A 46 -3.51 18.65 -6.92
CA ILE A 46 -2.34 17.78 -6.79
C ILE A 46 -2.65 16.51 -7.58
N PRO A 47 -1.88 16.17 -8.64
CA PRO A 47 -2.14 14.99 -9.47
C PRO A 47 -2.00 13.71 -8.66
N ALA A 48 -2.67 12.64 -9.11
CA ALA A 48 -2.47 11.31 -8.52
C ALA A 48 -1.00 10.89 -8.66
N LEU A 49 -0.52 10.07 -7.74
CA LEU A 49 0.82 9.48 -7.82
C LEU A 49 0.81 8.12 -7.16
N ILE A 50 1.79 7.28 -7.51
CA ILE A 50 2.06 6.02 -6.80
C ILE A 50 3.34 6.22 -5.99
N ALA A 51 3.26 6.03 -4.68
CA ALA A 51 4.40 6.20 -3.77
C ALA A 51 4.63 4.95 -2.92
N PRO A 52 5.88 4.72 -2.50
CA PRO A 52 6.19 3.68 -1.55
C PRO A 52 5.57 4.02 -0.17
N TYR A 53 5.17 2.98 0.55
CA TYR A 53 4.80 3.02 1.96
C TYR A 53 5.53 1.88 2.68
N LEU A 54 5.77 2.06 3.98
CA LEU A 54 6.43 1.06 4.81
C LEU A 54 5.41 0.50 5.80
N THR A 55 5.34 -0.82 5.91
CA THR A 55 4.53 -1.52 6.91
C THR A 55 5.45 -2.28 7.85
N VAL A 56 5.15 -2.20 9.14
CA VAL A 56 5.85 -2.92 10.21
C VAL A 56 4.84 -3.83 10.88
N ARG A 57 5.13 -5.13 10.88
CA ARG A 57 4.35 -6.15 11.59
C ARG A 57 5.17 -6.63 12.76
N PHE A 58 4.71 -6.36 13.98
CA PHE A 58 5.43 -6.73 15.19
C PHE A 58 5.16 -8.19 15.53
N SER A 59 6.21 -9.02 15.56
CA SER A 59 6.14 -10.38 16.11
C SER A 59 6.25 -10.35 17.64
N SER A 60 7.00 -9.38 18.18
CA SER A 60 6.99 -9.05 19.59
C SER A 60 7.10 -7.53 19.77
N LEU A 61 6.35 -6.98 20.71
CA LEU A 61 6.43 -5.56 21.04
C LEU A 61 6.17 -5.32 22.52
N HIS A 62 7.18 -4.80 23.21
CA HIS A 62 7.11 -4.42 24.60
C HIS A 62 7.41 -2.93 24.74
N ILE A 63 6.47 -2.15 25.25
CA ILE A 63 6.61 -0.71 25.46
C ILE A 63 6.23 -0.35 26.89
N ASN A 64 7.15 0.31 27.60
CA ASN A 64 6.95 0.83 28.95
C ASN A 64 6.29 -0.17 29.92
N GLY A 65 6.74 -1.43 29.92
CA GLY A 65 6.22 -2.46 30.83
C GLY A 65 4.97 -3.20 30.34
N LYS A 66 4.44 -2.86 29.15
CA LYS A 66 3.28 -3.54 28.55
C LYS A 66 3.65 -4.24 27.24
N ASP A 67 3.15 -5.46 27.09
CA ASP A 67 3.25 -6.23 25.86
C ASP A 67 2.06 -5.95 24.93
N TYR A 68 2.35 -5.95 23.64
CA TYR A 68 1.40 -5.70 22.56
C TYR A 68 1.51 -6.83 21.54
N SER A 69 0.48 -7.66 21.46
CA SER A 69 0.35 -8.70 20.43
C SER A 69 -0.30 -8.15 19.15
N ASP A 70 -0.10 -8.85 18.04
CA ASP A 70 -0.74 -8.64 16.73
C ASP A 70 -0.77 -7.17 16.24
N SER A 71 0.25 -6.42 16.65
CA SER A 71 0.32 -5.00 16.36
C SER A 71 0.94 -4.79 15.00
N HIS A 72 0.39 -3.86 14.24
CA HIS A 72 0.99 -3.40 13.01
C HIS A 72 0.89 -1.88 12.91
N ALA A 73 1.88 -1.30 12.27
CA ALA A 73 1.96 0.13 12.04
C ALA A 73 2.49 0.38 10.63
N SER A 74 2.12 1.49 10.03
CA SER A 74 2.60 1.86 8.71
C SER A 74 3.07 3.30 8.68
N TYR A 75 4.07 3.55 7.85
CA TYR A 75 4.54 4.86 7.49
C TYR A 75 4.13 5.10 6.04
N SER A 76 2.99 5.77 5.89
CA SER A 76 2.28 5.87 4.63
C SER A 76 2.34 7.28 4.09
N PRO A 77 2.34 7.45 2.76
CA PRO A 77 2.34 8.78 2.19
C PRO A 77 1.01 9.48 2.52
N GLU A 78 1.06 10.78 2.74
CA GLU A 78 -0.07 11.64 3.11
C GLU A 78 -0.14 12.83 2.15
N ARG A 79 -1.36 13.13 1.67
CA ARG A 79 -1.65 14.37 0.95
C ARG A 79 -2.11 15.41 1.95
N SER A 80 -1.15 16.13 2.51
CA SER A 80 -1.40 17.32 3.32
C SER A 80 -0.72 18.52 2.66
N THR A 81 -1.34 19.69 2.75
CA THR A 81 -0.69 20.96 2.40
C THR A 81 0.45 21.29 3.37
N HIS A 82 0.41 20.71 4.57
CA HIS A 82 1.42 20.89 5.62
C HIS A 82 1.75 19.51 6.21
N PRO A 83 2.49 18.65 5.47
CA PRO A 83 2.82 17.33 5.96
C PRO A 83 3.76 17.45 7.16
N THR A 84 3.52 16.65 8.19
CA THR A 84 4.36 16.64 9.41
C THR A 84 5.80 16.17 9.12
N ARG A 85 5.97 15.33 8.09
CA ARG A 85 7.27 14.90 7.56
C ARG A 85 7.18 14.81 6.04
N GLN A 86 8.23 15.24 5.37
CA GLN A 86 8.36 15.16 3.91
C GLN A 86 9.63 14.38 3.55
N ARG A 87 9.55 13.54 2.52
CA ARG A 87 10.70 12.75 2.03
C ARG A 87 10.75 12.78 0.52
N ASN A 88 11.95 12.89 -0.03
CA ASN A 88 12.19 12.65 -1.45
C ASN A 88 12.18 11.14 -1.68
N VAL A 89 11.25 10.67 -2.49
CA VAL A 89 11.09 9.24 -2.78
C VAL A 89 10.90 9.03 -4.27
N LEU A 90 11.30 7.85 -4.75
CA LEU A 90 10.99 7.41 -6.12
C LEU A 90 9.49 7.08 -6.22
N THR A 91 8.80 7.72 -7.16
CA THR A 91 7.40 7.47 -7.51
C THR A 91 7.30 7.01 -8.97
N ASP A 92 6.07 6.76 -9.43
CA ASP A 92 5.76 6.53 -10.84
C ASP A 92 6.07 7.73 -11.76
N SER A 93 6.26 8.92 -11.19
CA SER A 93 6.58 10.16 -11.92
C SER A 93 8.03 10.62 -11.72
N GLY A 94 8.90 9.79 -11.15
CA GLY A 94 10.28 10.13 -10.82
C GLY A 94 10.51 10.43 -9.34
N ILE A 95 11.61 11.09 -9.00
CA ILE A 95 11.89 11.45 -7.59
C ILE A 95 11.16 12.75 -7.26
N GLN A 96 10.26 12.72 -6.28
CA GLN A 96 9.52 13.90 -5.85
C GLN A 96 9.32 13.93 -4.33
N PRO A 97 9.12 15.12 -3.74
CA PRO A 97 8.91 15.26 -2.32
C PRO A 97 7.46 14.87 -1.95
N VAL A 98 7.31 13.87 -1.08
CA VAL A 98 6.01 13.34 -0.64
C VAL A 98 5.89 13.46 0.87
N GLY A 99 4.72 13.89 1.35
CA GLY A 99 4.38 13.93 2.77
C GLY A 99 4.16 12.52 3.32
N TYR A 100 4.49 12.27 4.58
CA TYR A 100 4.31 10.96 5.21
C TYR A 100 3.76 11.08 6.63
N ARG A 101 3.00 10.06 7.01
CA ARG A 101 2.39 9.93 8.33
C ARG A 101 2.48 8.50 8.86
N THR A 102 2.63 8.41 10.18
CA THR A 102 2.53 7.15 10.92
C THR A 102 1.06 6.82 11.17
N HIS A 103 0.65 5.62 10.76
CA HIS A 103 -0.61 5.00 11.12
C HIS A 103 -0.32 3.82 12.04
N ILE A 104 -1.13 3.67 13.08
CA ILE A 104 -0.95 2.63 14.08
C ILE A 104 -2.28 1.90 14.20
N ASN A 105 -2.28 0.61 13.88
CA ASN A 105 -3.49 -0.20 13.84
C ASN A 105 -3.53 -1.11 15.08
N ASN A 106 -3.67 -0.47 16.24
CA ASN A 106 -4.04 -1.13 17.50
C ASN A 106 -4.66 -0.09 18.44
N THR A 107 -5.93 -0.30 18.82
CA THR A 107 -6.68 0.60 19.71
C THR A 107 -6.24 0.54 21.17
N GLY A 108 -5.45 -0.48 21.55
CA GLY A 108 -4.95 -0.70 22.91
C GLY A 108 -3.65 0.04 23.24
N PHE A 109 -3.08 0.81 22.31
CA PHE A 109 -1.89 1.62 22.57
C PHE A 109 -2.20 2.79 23.50
N THR A 110 -1.36 2.95 24.52
CA THR A 110 -1.38 4.15 25.35
C THR A 110 -0.77 5.32 24.57
N GLY A 111 -1.05 6.57 24.96
CA GLY A 111 -0.46 7.74 24.30
C GLY A 111 1.08 7.70 24.26
N ASN A 112 1.71 7.18 25.32
CA ASN A 112 3.16 6.99 25.38
C ASN A 112 3.65 5.91 24.40
N ALA A 113 2.89 4.83 24.22
CA ALA A 113 3.23 3.81 23.23
C ALA A 113 3.07 4.33 21.79
N HIS A 114 2.03 5.12 21.54
CA HIS A 114 1.83 5.81 20.26
C HIS A 114 3.04 6.70 19.93
N ALA A 115 3.55 7.48 20.88
CA ALA A 115 4.72 8.33 20.68
C ALA A 115 5.99 7.54 20.33
N LYS A 116 6.21 6.37 20.96
CA LYS A 116 7.35 5.50 20.67
C LYS A 116 7.28 4.94 19.25
N ILE A 117 6.11 4.46 18.82
CA ILE A 117 5.91 3.96 17.45
C ILE A 117 6.06 5.09 16.41
N CYS A 118 5.53 6.29 16.69
CA CYS A 118 5.72 7.46 15.84
C CYS A 118 7.18 7.89 15.70
N THR A 119 8.04 7.52 16.65
CA THR A 119 9.49 7.75 16.58
C THR A 119 10.20 6.63 15.82
N LEU A 120 9.79 5.38 16.04
CA LEU A 120 10.38 4.19 15.40
C LEU A 120 10.17 4.18 13.87
N LEU A 121 8.96 4.46 13.40
CA LEU A 121 8.63 4.30 11.99
C LEU A 121 9.46 5.18 11.03
N PRO A 122 9.67 6.48 11.30
CA PRO A 122 10.56 7.28 10.48
C PRO A 122 12.00 6.75 10.44
N LEU A 123 12.52 6.23 11.55
CA LEU A 123 13.87 5.65 11.58
C LEU A 123 13.97 4.38 10.72
N LEU A 124 12.93 3.54 10.73
CA LEU A 124 12.84 2.40 9.82
C LEU A 124 12.72 2.86 8.36
N ALA A 125 11.93 3.90 8.09
CA ALA A 125 11.83 4.47 6.75
C ALA A 125 13.17 5.03 6.25
N ASP A 126 13.95 5.68 7.13
CA ASP A 126 15.30 6.17 6.80
C ASP A 126 16.27 5.06 6.41
N ARG A 127 16.08 3.86 6.97
CA ARG A 127 16.91 2.69 6.67
C ARG A 127 16.43 1.89 5.47
N TYR A 128 15.11 1.73 5.31
CA TYR A 128 14.53 0.78 4.35
C TYR A 128 13.85 1.41 3.14
N PHE A 129 13.52 2.70 3.14
CA PHE A 129 13.14 3.41 1.91
C PHE A 129 14.38 3.77 1.09
N THR A 130 15.05 2.74 0.59
CA THR A 130 16.08 2.87 -0.43
C THR A 130 15.44 3.04 -1.80
N ALA A 131 16.22 3.54 -2.77
CA ALA A 131 15.78 3.62 -4.15
C ALA A 131 15.43 2.23 -4.72
N ASP A 132 16.22 1.21 -4.40
CA ASP A 132 15.98 -0.16 -4.85
C ASP A 132 14.71 -0.77 -4.26
N ALA A 133 14.48 -0.58 -2.95
CA ALA A 133 13.25 -1.03 -2.30
C ALA A 133 12.02 -0.31 -2.88
N SER A 134 12.13 0.99 -3.14
CA SER A 134 11.07 1.78 -3.77
C SER A 134 10.79 1.32 -5.19
N LYS A 135 11.84 1.04 -5.98
CA LYS A 135 11.72 0.51 -7.34
C LYS A 135 11.05 -0.86 -7.34
N ALA A 136 11.49 -1.78 -6.49
CA ALA A 136 10.88 -3.11 -6.36
C ALA A 136 9.40 -3.02 -5.97
N ALA A 137 9.05 -2.12 -5.05
CA ALA A 137 7.68 -1.88 -4.64
C ALA A 137 6.80 -1.33 -5.78
N LEU A 138 7.31 -0.38 -6.57
CA LEU A 138 6.61 0.16 -7.74
C LEU A 138 6.38 -0.90 -8.82
N LEU A 139 7.38 -1.73 -9.10
CA LEU A 139 7.27 -2.83 -10.05
C LEU A 139 6.23 -3.86 -9.58
N SER A 140 6.29 -4.29 -8.32
CA SER A 140 5.32 -5.23 -7.75
C SER A 140 3.89 -4.69 -7.79
N TYR A 141 3.72 -3.38 -7.58
CA TYR A 141 2.43 -2.71 -7.72
C TYR A 141 1.93 -2.72 -9.16
N ALA A 142 2.81 -2.45 -10.13
CA ALA A 142 2.48 -2.51 -11.55
C ALA A 142 2.08 -3.93 -11.98
N ASP A 143 2.85 -4.95 -11.59
CA ASP A 143 2.56 -6.36 -11.89
C ASP A 143 1.19 -6.78 -11.36
N THR A 144 0.89 -6.42 -10.11
CA THR A 144 -0.43 -6.71 -9.49
C THR A 144 -1.58 -6.08 -10.29
N ARG A 145 -1.38 -4.87 -10.83
CA ARG A 145 -2.39 -4.18 -11.65
C ARG A 145 -2.53 -4.81 -13.03
N ILE A 146 -1.44 -5.24 -13.65
CA ILE A 146 -1.45 -5.94 -14.93
C ILE A 146 -2.22 -7.26 -14.77
N ASP A 147 -1.92 -8.04 -13.74
CA ASP A 147 -2.62 -9.30 -13.44
C ASP A 147 -4.12 -9.09 -13.21
N ALA A 148 -4.48 -8.04 -12.44
CA ALA A 148 -5.88 -7.70 -12.21
C ALA A 148 -6.59 -7.26 -13.49
N ALA A 149 -5.93 -6.48 -14.34
CA ALA A 149 -6.47 -6.04 -15.62
C ALA A 149 -6.67 -7.21 -16.59
N GLN A 150 -5.73 -8.16 -16.63
CA GLN A 150 -5.84 -9.36 -17.46
C GLN A 150 -7.04 -10.21 -17.02
N LYS A 151 -7.19 -10.47 -15.72
CA LYS A 151 -8.36 -11.20 -15.20
C LYS A 151 -9.68 -10.51 -15.53
N ALA A 152 -9.72 -9.18 -15.45
CA ALA A 152 -10.91 -8.41 -15.83
C ALA A 152 -11.21 -8.48 -17.33
N LEU A 153 -10.18 -8.47 -18.18
CA LEU A 153 -10.31 -8.65 -19.62
C LEU A 153 -10.89 -10.03 -19.96
N ASP A 154 -10.35 -11.09 -19.37
CA ASP A 154 -10.80 -12.47 -19.59
C ASP A 154 -12.27 -12.62 -19.19
N ALA A 155 -12.65 -12.12 -18.00
CA ALA A 155 -14.04 -12.15 -17.53
C ALA A 155 -15.00 -11.33 -18.43
N ALA A 156 -14.54 -10.20 -18.97
CA ALA A 156 -15.32 -9.39 -19.90
C ALA A 156 -15.52 -10.09 -21.26
N GLN A 157 -14.49 -10.79 -21.75
CA GLN A 157 -14.56 -11.58 -22.99
C GLN A 157 -15.52 -12.77 -22.85
N GLU A 158 -15.48 -13.48 -21.73
CA GLU A 158 -16.44 -14.55 -21.41
C GLU A 158 -17.88 -14.02 -21.37
N SER A 159 -18.09 -12.89 -20.69
CA SER A 159 -19.40 -12.23 -20.62
C SER A 159 -19.93 -11.81 -21.99
N LEU A 160 -19.05 -11.27 -22.85
CA LEU A 160 -19.39 -10.89 -24.22
C LEU A 160 -19.74 -12.12 -25.08
N ALA A 161 -18.99 -13.21 -24.95
CA ALA A 161 -19.27 -14.45 -25.66
C ALA A 161 -20.63 -15.04 -25.25
N ALA A 162 -20.93 -15.06 -23.96
CA ALA A 162 -22.23 -15.48 -23.43
C ALA A 162 -23.38 -14.60 -23.96
N ALA A 163 -23.20 -13.27 -23.98
CA ALA A 163 -24.18 -12.35 -24.52
C ALA A 163 -24.42 -12.55 -26.03
N ARG A 164 -23.36 -12.77 -26.81
CA ARG A 164 -23.44 -13.09 -28.25
C ARG A 164 -24.20 -14.39 -28.50
N HIS A 165 -23.91 -15.44 -27.74
CA HIS A 165 -24.62 -16.71 -27.85
C HIS A 165 -26.12 -16.55 -27.54
N LYS A 166 -26.47 -15.82 -26.47
CA LYS A 166 -27.87 -15.49 -26.13
C LYS A 166 -28.56 -14.73 -27.26
N HIS A 167 -27.91 -13.73 -27.85
CA HIS A 167 -28.46 -12.96 -28.96
C HIS A 167 -28.71 -13.83 -30.20
N GLN A 168 -27.78 -14.73 -30.55
CA GLN A 168 -27.96 -15.69 -31.66
C GLN A 168 -29.10 -16.67 -31.39
N SER A 169 -29.26 -17.16 -30.15
CA SER A 169 -30.39 -18.04 -29.81
C SER A 169 -31.75 -17.35 -29.95
N ILE A 170 -31.84 -16.05 -29.66
CA ILE A 170 -33.07 -15.27 -29.82
C ILE A 170 -33.37 -15.01 -31.30
N ALA A 171 -32.34 -14.68 -32.09
CA ALA A 171 -32.48 -14.47 -33.53
C ALA A 171 -32.98 -15.73 -34.26
N ASN A 172 -32.51 -16.92 -33.85
CA ASN A 172 -32.93 -18.20 -34.44
C ASN A 172 -34.35 -18.63 -34.04
N LEU A 173 -34.97 -18.02 -33.02
CA LEU A 173 -36.34 -18.32 -32.58
C LEU A 173 -37.40 -17.41 -33.24
N THR A 174 -37.00 -16.47 -34.09
CA THR A 174 -37.93 -15.56 -34.78
C THR A 174 -38.03 -15.99 -36.26
N PRO A 175 -39.11 -16.69 -36.69
CA PRO A 175 -39.23 -17.06 -38.09
C PRO A 175 -39.44 -15.81 -38.97
N PRO A 176 -38.93 -15.78 -40.21
CA PRO A 176 -39.29 -14.72 -41.14
C PRO A 176 -40.81 -14.73 -41.31
N LYS A 177 -41.47 -13.58 -41.08
CA LYS A 177 -42.88 -13.39 -41.44
C LYS A 177 -43.02 -13.57 -42.95
N GLY A 178 -43.30 -14.81 -43.37
CA GLY A 178 -43.65 -15.12 -44.73
C GLY A 178 -44.90 -14.31 -45.11
N LYS A 179 -44.78 -13.49 -46.14
CA LYS A 179 -45.94 -12.91 -46.83
C LYS A 179 -46.68 -14.06 -47.50
N SER A 180 -47.75 -14.53 -46.88
CA SER A 180 -48.77 -15.33 -47.57
C SER A 180 -49.40 -14.45 -48.65
N SER A 181 -49.21 -14.89 -49.91
CA SER A 181 -49.79 -14.30 -51.12
C SER A 181 -51.28 -14.58 -51.21
#